data_AF-A0A495SJM8-F1
#
_entry.id   AF-A0A495SJM8-F1
#
_cell.length_a   1.000
_cell.length_b   1.000
_cell.length_c   1.000
_cell.angle_alpha   90.00
_cell.angle_beta   90.00
_cell.angle_gamma   90.00
#
_symmetry.space_group_name_H-M   'P 1'
#
loop_
_entity.id
_entity.type
_entity.pdbx_description
1 polymer ?
#
loop_
_entity_poly.entity_id
_entity_poly.type
_entity_poly.pdbx_seq_one_letter_code
_entity_poly.pdbx_strand_id
1 'polypeptide(L)'
;MNVMCLKNKSICLLVTFALLLQSCVVYKKTPSTINEAVDSKAKVLVVKTNDEKLKLIKIEKIDGNYFGEIKTKKGIEKIPLSENDIKSIRIKNKSASTLGNVFIVIGSLGVVFIVIVAIELQDFNVGLGEGL
;
A
#
# COMPACT_ATOMS: atom_id res chain seq x y z
N MET A 1 10.55 21.53 6.15
CA MET A 1 10.53 20.08 6.41
C MET A 1 11.97 19.60 6.33
N ASN A 2 12.71 19.71 7.43
CA ASN A 2 14.11 19.28 7.48
C ASN A 2 14.13 17.76 7.57
N VAL A 3 14.37 17.10 6.42
CA VAL A 3 14.71 15.69 6.41
C VAL A 3 16.06 15.60 7.13
N MET A 4 16.00 15.05 8.34
CA MET A 4 17.10 14.90 9.28
C MET A 4 18.36 14.45 8.54
N CYS A 5 19.49 15.13 8.76
CA CYS A 5 20.75 14.81 8.14
C CYS A 5 21.25 13.47 8.72
N LEU A 6 20.89 12.35 8.06
CA LEU A 6 21.27 11.00 8.49
C LEU A 6 22.75 10.76 8.20
N LYS A 7 23.60 11.09 9.17
CA LYS A 7 25.06 10.92 9.10
C LYS A 7 25.52 9.45 9.05
N ASN A 8 24.66 8.50 9.46
CA ASN A 8 24.94 7.07 9.39
C ASN A 8 24.25 6.41 8.20
N LYS A 9 25.05 5.90 7.25
CA LYS A 9 24.60 5.16 6.06
C LYS A 9 23.62 4.02 6.40
N SER A 10 23.87 3.30 7.49
CA SER A 10 23.01 2.21 7.99
C SER A 10 21.61 2.69 8.40
N ILE A 11 21.51 3.83 9.08
CA ILE A 11 20.21 4.39 9.49
C ILE A 11 19.41 4.81 8.24
N CYS A 12 20.07 5.32 7.20
CA CYS A 12 19.41 5.70 5.96
C CYS A 12 18.84 4.49 5.22
N LEU A 13 19.59 3.39 5.19
CA LEU A 13 19.15 2.12 4.64
C LEU A 13 17.94 1.55 5.41
N LEU A 14 17.98 1.59 6.75
CA LEU A 14 16.88 1.11 7.59
C LEU A 14 15.60 1.93 7.43
N VAL A 15 15.72 3.27 7.37
CA VAL A 15 14.57 4.16 7.12
C VAL A 15 13.99 3.91 5.72
N THR A 16 14.84 3.74 4.71
CA THR A 16 14.39 3.44 3.35
C THR A 16 13.65 2.10 3.28
N PHE A 17 14.19 1.07 3.94
CA PHE A 17 13.53 -0.23 4.06
C PHE A 17 12.17 -0.13 4.78
N ALA A 18 12.09 0.63 5.87
CA ALA A 18 10.84 0.85 6.59
C ALA A 18 9.76 1.55 5.73
N LEU A 19 10.16 2.45 4.84
CA LEU A 19 9.24 3.09 3.88
C LEU A 19 8.71 2.10 2.83
N LEU A 20 9.50 1.09 2.46
CA LEU A 20 9.08 0.03 1.52
C LEU A 20 8.09 -0.98 2.14
N LEU A 21 8.10 -1.12 3.47
CA LEU A 21 7.16 -2.00 4.19
C LEU A 21 5.74 -1.42 4.29
N GLN A 22 5.48 -0.24 3.73
CA GLN A 22 4.12 0.30 3.69
C GLN A 22 3.22 -0.59 2.81
N SER A 23 2.13 -1.10 3.39
CA SER A 23 1.20 -1.98 2.68
C SER A 23 0.54 -1.26 1.50
N CYS A 24 0.85 -1.69 0.28
CA CYS A 24 0.13 -1.29 -0.91
C CYS A 24 -1.23 -2.00 -1.00
N VAL A 25 -2.23 -1.31 -1.56
CA VAL A 25 -3.54 -1.89 -1.87
C VAL A 25 -3.76 -1.81 -3.36
N VAL A 26 -3.92 -2.97 -4.00
CA VAL A 26 -4.16 -3.12 -5.43
C VAL A 26 -5.63 -3.41 -5.65
N TYR A 27 -6.28 -2.60 -6.49
CA TYR A 27 -7.68 -2.78 -6.88
C TYR A 27 -7.78 -3.54 -8.19
N LYS A 28 -8.91 -4.23 -8.41
CA LYS A 28 -9.21 -4.84 -9.72
C LYS A 28 -9.19 -3.75 -10.81
N LYS A 29 -8.67 -4.08 -11.99
CA LYS A 29 -8.64 -3.16 -13.14
C LYS A 29 -10.04 -2.94 -13.70
N THR A 30 -10.82 -4.01 -13.79
CA THR A 30 -12.22 -3.98 -14.23
C THR A 30 -13.09 -3.38 -13.12
N PRO A 31 -13.95 -2.39 -13.45
CA PRO A 31 -14.99 -1.94 -12.55
C PRO A 31 -15.91 -3.11 -12.16
N SER A 32 -16.41 -3.06 -10.93
CA SER A 32 -17.40 -3.99 -10.37
C SER A 32 -18.73 -3.29 -10.20
N THR A 33 -19.81 -4.06 -10.10
CA THR A 33 -21.14 -3.52 -9.78
C THR A 33 -21.26 -3.21 -8.28
N ILE A 34 -22.22 -2.37 -7.91
CA ILE A 34 -22.46 -2.04 -6.50
C ILE A 34 -22.85 -3.26 -5.67
N ASN A 35 -23.63 -4.18 -6.26
CA ASN A 35 -24.03 -5.44 -5.61
C ASN A 35 -22.83 -6.37 -5.42
N GLU A 36 -21.97 -6.53 -6.44
CA GLU A 36 -20.73 -7.32 -6.30
C GLU A 36 -19.84 -6.74 -5.18
N ALA A 37 -19.79 -5.41 -5.06
CA ALA A 37 -19.03 -4.74 -4.03
C ALA A 37 -19.60 -4.98 -2.62
N VAL A 38 -20.93 -4.99 -2.45
CA VAL A 38 -21.60 -5.36 -1.19
C VAL A 38 -21.26 -6.81 -0.82
N ASP A 39 -21.39 -7.74 -1.76
CA ASP A 39 -21.14 -9.17 -1.51
C ASP A 39 -19.68 -9.47 -1.18
N SER A 40 -18.76 -8.70 -1.76
CA SER A 40 -17.32 -8.90 -1.56
C SER A 40 -16.86 -8.70 -0.12
N LYS A 41 -17.58 -7.87 0.65
CA LYS A 41 -17.20 -7.42 2.01
C LYS A 41 -15.73 -6.95 2.11
N ALA A 42 -15.16 -6.50 0.99
CA ALA A 42 -13.76 -6.13 0.86
C ALA A 42 -13.61 -4.60 0.73
N LYS A 43 -12.37 -4.10 0.86
CA LYS A 43 -12.07 -2.68 0.61
C LYS A 43 -12.45 -2.32 -0.82
N VAL A 44 -13.09 -1.17 -0.99
CA VAL A 44 -13.60 -0.69 -2.27
C VAL A 44 -13.09 0.71 -2.54
N LEU A 45 -12.67 0.97 -3.78
CA LEU A 45 -12.41 2.31 -4.27
C LEU A 45 -13.61 2.75 -5.10
N VAL A 46 -14.31 3.77 -4.63
CA VAL A 46 -15.38 4.43 -5.37
C VAL A 46 -14.81 5.69 -6.00
N VAL A 47 -14.98 5.81 -7.32
CA VAL A 47 -14.69 7.05 -8.05
C VAL A 47 -16.03 7.69 -8.35
N LYS A 48 -16.21 8.92 -7.87
CA LYS A 48 -17.42 9.70 -8.13
C LYS A 48 -17.40 10.36 -9.51
N THR A 49 -18.54 10.88 -9.93
CA THR A 49 -18.71 11.65 -11.18
C THR A 49 -17.85 12.91 -11.21
N ASN A 50 -17.59 13.55 -10.06
CA ASN A 50 -16.67 14.68 -9.89
C ASN A 50 -15.17 14.27 -9.82
N ASP A 51 -14.83 13.02 -10.18
CA ASP A 51 -13.49 12.43 -10.10
C ASP A 51 -12.89 12.32 -8.67
N GLU A 52 -13.70 12.60 -7.64
CA GLU A 52 -13.33 12.34 -6.24
C GLU A 52 -13.19 10.83 -6.00
N LYS A 53 -12.12 10.43 -5.31
CA LYS A 53 -11.81 9.03 -5.00
C LYS A 53 -12.03 8.75 -3.53
N LEU A 54 -13.03 7.93 -3.22
CA LEU A 54 -13.33 7.46 -1.87
C LEU A 54 -12.83 6.04 -1.65
N LYS A 55 -12.00 5.85 -0.63
CA LYS A 55 -11.53 4.53 -0.18
C LYS A 55 -12.42 4.05 0.97
N LEU A 56 -13.26 3.07 0.69
CA LEU A 56 -14.20 2.49 1.63
C LEU A 56 -13.66 1.16 2.18
N ILE A 57 -13.96 0.87 3.44
CA ILE A 57 -13.66 -0.40 4.10
C ILE A 57 -14.50 -1.52 3.49
N LYS A 58 -15.79 -1.25 3.27
CA LYS A 58 -16.78 -2.09 2.59
C LYS A 58 -17.99 -1.23 2.21
N ILE A 59 -18.87 -1.78 1.38
CA ILE A 59 -20.19 -1.24 1.10
C ILE A 59 -21.21 -2.17 1.73
N GLU A 60 -22.24 -1.61 2.36
CA GLU A 60 -23.37 -2.34 2.92
C GLU A 60 -24.67 -1.83 2.31
N LYS A 61 -25.65 -2.72 2.20
CA LYS A 61 -27.02 -2.36 1.79
C LYS A 61 -27.93 -2.48 3.01
N ILE A 62 -28.58 -1.38 3.38
CA ILE A 62 -29.49 -1.30 4.54
C ILE A 62 -30.79 -0.67 4.03
N ASP A 63 -31.91 -1.37 4.21
CA ASP A 63 -33.26 -0.91 3.80
C ASP A 63 -33.32 -0.43 2.33
N GLY A 64 -32.63 -1.15 1.43
CA GLY A 64 -32.57 -0.82 0.01
C GLY A 64 -31.53 0.24 -0.38
N ASN A 65 -30.98 0.98 0.57
CA ASN A 65 -30.00 2.04 0.35
C ASN A 65 -28.55 1.55 0.55
N TYR A 66 -27.61 2.12 -0.20
CA TYR A 66 -26.20 1.76 -0.12
C TYR A 66 -25.44 2.72 0.80
N PHE A 67 -24.60 2.14 1.67
CA PHE A 67 -23.74 2.87 2.60
C PHE A 67 -22.30 2.40 2.46
N GLY A 68 -21.37 3.35 2.37
CA GLY A 68 -19.94 3.08 2.45
C GLY A 68 -19.45 3.23 3.88
N GLU A 69 -18.62 2.31 4.35
CA GLU A 69 -17.92 2.48 5.62
C GLU A 69 -16.55 3.11 5.40
N ILE A 70 -16.25 4.19 6.12
CA ILE A 70 -14.94 4.86 6.11
C ILE A 70 -14.31 4.82 7.51
N LYS A 71 -12.98 4.70 7.55
CA LYS A 71 -12.23 4.81 8.81
C LYS A 71 -11.85 6.26 9.04
N THR A 72 -12.43 6.89 10.05
CA THR A 72 -12.06 8.23 10.51
C THR A 72 -11.21 8.15 11.78
N LYS A 73 -10.74 9.29 12.30
CA LYS A 73 -10.01 9.35 13.58
C LYS A 73 -10.89 8.92 14.76
N LYS A 74 -12.21 9.06 14.64
CA LYS A 74 -13.19 8.77 15.70
C LYS A 74 -13.74 7.34 15.65
N GLY A 75 -13.49 6.60 14.56
CA GLY A 75 -13.96 5.22 14.41
C GLY A 75 -14.34 4.89 12.97
N ILE A 76 -15.31 4.00 12.82
CA ILE A 76 -15.90 3.66 11.54
C ILE A 76 -17.19 4.47 11.40
N GLU A 77 -17.27 5.27 10.34
CA GLU A 77 -18.45 6.06 10.00
C GLU A 77 -19.08 5.53 8.72
N LYS A 78 -20.42 5.58 8.65
CA LYS A 78 -21.18 5.19 7.46
C LYS A 78 -21.56 6.45 6.69
N ILE A 79 -21.23 6.46 5.40
CA ILE A 79 -21.61 7.52 4.47
C ILE A 79 -22.62 6.98 3.45
N PRO A 80 -23.72 7.70 3.17
CA PRO A 80 -24.65 7.28 2.12
C PRO A 80 -23.97 7.35 0.76
N LEU A 81 -24.26 6.37 -0.09
CA LEU A 81 -23.78 6.30 -1.47
C LEU A 81 -24.97 6.43 -2.42
N SER A 82 -24.96 7.49 -3.22
CA SER A 82 -25.92 7.69 -4.31
C SER A 82 -25.38 7.04 -5.57
N GLU A 83 -26.16 6.17 -6.21
CA GLU A 83 -25.76 5.50 -7.46
C GLU A 83 -25.49 6.50 -8.60
N ASN A 84 -26.22 7.61 -8.62
CA ASN A 84 -26.08 8.67 -9.63
C ASN A 84 -24.73 9.39 -9.55
N ASP A 85 -24.11 9.42 -8.37
CA ASP A 85 -22.84 10.10 -8.14
C ASP A 85 -21.63 9.19 -8.34
N ILE A 86 -21.84 7.92 -8.71
CA ILE A 86 -20.78 6.92 -8.85
C ILE A 86 -20.40 6.76 -10.32
N LYS A 87 -19.15 7.06 -10.63
CA LYS A 87 -18.54 6.84 -11.95
C LYS A 87 -18.00 5.42 -12.09
N SER A 88 -17.36 4.88 -11.05
CA SER A 88 -16.90 3.49 -11.05
C SER A 88 -16.65 2.97 -9.64
N ILE A 89 -16.80 1.65 -9.47
CA ILE A 89 -16.53 0.94 -8.23
C ILE A 89 -15.44 -0.10 -8.52
N ARG A 90 -14.39 -0.15 -7.71
CA ARG A 90 -13.31 -1.12 -7.86
C ARG A 90 -13.06 -1.85 -6.55
N ILE A 91 -13.24 -3.15 -6.55
CA ILE A 91 -13.02 -4.00 -5.38
C ILE A 91 -11.51 -4.27 -5.24
N LYS A 92 -11.00 -4.31 -4.00
CA LYS A 92 -9.63 -4.72 -3.72
C LYS A 92 -9.37 -6.12 -4.27
N ASN A 93 -8.32 -6.27 -5.06
CA ASN A 93 -7.82 -7.59 -5.43
C ASN A 93 -6.96 -8.11 -4.26
N LYS A 94 -7.54 -9.00 -3.45
CA LYS A 94 -6.87 -9.55 -2.26
C LYS A 94 -5.59 -10.29 -2.65
N SER A 95 -5.67 -11.17 -3.66
CA SER A 95 -4.54 -11.96 -4.13
C SER A 95 -3.41 -11.07 -4.66
N ALA A 96 -3.71 -10.12 -5.56
CA ALA A 96 -2.69 -9.24 -6.13
C ALA A 96 -2.09 -8.29 -5.07
N SER A 97 -2.90 -7.80 -4.12
CA SER A 97 -2.38 -6.96 -3.02
C SER A 97 -1.45 -7.73 -2.09
N THR A 98 -1.83 -8.95 -1.70
CA THR A 98 -1.01 -9.78 -0.81
C THR A 98 0.28 -10.20 -1.52
N LEU A 99 0.17 -10.68 -2.76
CA LEU A 99 1.32 -11.11 -3.55
C LEU A 99 2.29 -9.94 -3.79
N GLY A 100 1.78 -8.77 -4.20
CA GLY A 100 2.59 -7.56 -4.39
C GLY A 100 3.34 -7.15 -3.12
N ASN A 101 2.66 -7.14 -1.96
CA ASN A 101 3.32 -6.81 -0.70
C ASN A 101 4.41 -7.83 -0.33
N VAL A 102 4.18 -9.13 -0.53
CA VAL A 102 5.19 -10.18 -0.26
C VAL A 102 6.40 -10.02 -1.18
N PHE A 103 6.19 -9.78 -2.48
CA PHE A 103 7.28 -9.54 -3.42
C PHE A 103 8.10 -8.31 -3.08
N ILE A 104 7.46 -7.21 -2.65
CA ILE A 104 8.17 -5.99 -2.23
C ILE A 104 9.06 -6.30 -1.02
N VAL A 105 8.57 -7.03 -0.02
CA VAL A 105 9.33 -7.38 1.19
C VAL A 105 10.50 -8.31 0.86
N ILE A 106 10.28 -9.37 0.10
CA ILE A 106 11.35 -10.32 -0.26
C ILE A 106 12.39 -9.63 -1.16
N GLY A 107 11.93 -8.86 -2.15
CA GLY A 107 12.81 -8.13 -3.05
C GLY A 107 13.66 -7.10 -2.32
N SER A 108 13.08 -6.34 -1.39
CA SER A 108 13.82 -5.34 -0.62
C SER A 108 14.85 -5.96 0.32
N LEU A 109 14.53 -7.11 0.96
CA LEU A 109 15.49 -7.87 1.75
C LEU A 109 16.68 -8.35 0.92
N GLY A 110 16.43 -8.87 -0.28
CA GLY A 110 17.48 -9.30 -1.20
C GLY A 110 18.43 -8.17 -1.58
N VAL A 111 17.89 -6.99 -1.91
CA VAL A 111 18.70 -5.81 -2.22
C VAL A 111 19.54 -5.38 -1.02
N VAL A 112 18.96 -5.34 0.19
CA VAL A 112 19.69 -4.99 1.41
C VAL A 112 20.84 -5.96 1.66
N PHE A 113 20.61 -7.27 1.50
CA PHE A 113 21.65 -8.28 1.68
C PHE A 113 22.80 -8.11 0.68
N ILE A 114 22.50 -7.88 -0.61
CA ILE A 114 23.51 -7.63 -1.65
C ILE A 114 24.36 -6.39 -1.30
N VAL A 115 23.73 -5.31 -0.84
CA VAL A 115 24.44 -4.08 -0.47
C VAL A 115 25.36 -4.30 0.73
N ILE A 116 24.93 -5.06 1.74
CA ILE A 116 25.77 -5.40 2.91
C ILE A 116 26.99 -6.22 2.48
N VAL A 117 26.77 -7.30 1.71
CA VAL A 117 27.87 -8.14 1.19
C VAL A 117 28.84 -7.32 0.33
N ALA A 118 28.35 -6.41 -0.50
CA ALA A 118 29.21 -5.54 -1.30
C ALA A 118 30.07 -4.60 -0.45
N ILE A 119 29.54 -4.07 0.66
CA ILE A 119 30.30 -3.24 1.60
C ILE A 119 31.39 -4.08 2.29
N GLU A 120 31.04 -5.26 2.80
CA GLU A 120 31.99 -6.15 3.49
C GLU A 120 33.13 -6.61 2.56
N LEU A 121 32.83 -6.90 1.28
CA LEU A 121 33.84 -7.23 0.29
C LEU A 121 34.75 -6.05 -0.07
N GLN A 122 34.24 -4.82 -0.05
CA GLN A 122 35.06 -3.63 -0.24
C GLN A 122 36.03 -3.41 0.93
N ASP A 123 35.55 -3.57 2.17
CA ASP A 123 36.41 -3.46 3.36
C ASP A 123 37.50 -4.56 3.37
N PHE A 124 37.16 -5.80 2.97
CA PHE A 124 38.14 -6.89 2.84
C PHE A 124 39.20 -6.60 1.76
N ASN A 125 38.82 -5.99 0.64
CA ASN A 125 39.75 -5.65 -0.43
C ASN A 125 40.66 -4.45 -0.09
N VAL A 126 40.20 -3.51 0.73
CA VAL A 126 41.02 -2.38 1.22
C VAL A 126 42.04 -2.86 2.26
N GLY A 127 41.70 -3.82 3.12
CA GLY A 127 42.63 -4.38 4.12
C GLY A 127 43.81 -5.19 3.56
N LEU A 128 43.72 -5.67 2.31
CA LEU A 128 44.80 -6.39 1.61
C LEU A 128 45.72 -5.46 0.79
N GLY A 129 45.33 -4.21 0.59
CA GLY A 129 46.09 -3.21 -0.18
C GLY A 129 47.07 -2.36 0.63
N GLU A 130 47.00 -2.39 1.96
CA GLU A 130 47.92 -1.65 2.85
C GLU A 130 49.10 -2.52 3.36
N GLY A 131 49.23 -3.76 2.86
CA GLY A 131 50.21 -4.74 3.31
C GLY A 131 51.27 -5.16 2.28
N LEU A 132 51.47 -4.39 1.20
CA LEU A 132 52.48 -4.70 0.17
C LEU A 132 53.21 -3.44 -0.30
#